data_AF-A0A8J3LJA1-F1
#
_entry.id   AF-A0A8J3LJA1-F1
#
_cell.length_a   1.000
_cell.length_b   1.000
_cell.length_c   1.000
_cell.angle_alpha   90.00
_cell.angle_beta   90.00
_cell.angle_gamma   90.00
#
_symmetry.space_group_name_H-M   'P 1'
#
loop_
_entity.id
_entity.type
_entity.pdbx_description
1 polymer ?
#
loop_
_entity_poly.entity_id
_entity_poly.type
_entity_poly.pdbx_seq_one_letter_code
_entity_poly.pdbx_strand_id
1 'polypeptide(L)' 'MSDYVVLDTDVASLSFRGRLTSPMSALLAGKLTCVTFVTVGEMTKWAELRDWGPRNRQRPEL' A
#
# COMPACT_ATOMS: atom_id res chain seq x y z
N MET A 1 -7.96 17.57 16.30
CA MET A 1 -7.15 16.37 16.55
C MET A 1 -7.25 15.54 15.28
N SER A 2 -6.16 15.23 14.59
CA SER A 2 -6.24 14.40 13.37
C SER A 2 -6.51 12.95 13.78
N ASP A 3 -7.53 12.34 13.18
CA ASP A 3 -7.85 10.94 13.44
C ASP A 3 -6.77 10.04 12.82
N TYR A 4 -6.26 9.11 13.62
CA TYR A 4 -5.33 8.08 13.16
C TYR A 4 -6.12 6.87 12.65
N VAL A 5 -5.73 6.33 11.50
CA VAL A 5 -6.32 5.10 10.94
C VAL A 5 -5.23 4.12 10.60
N VAL A 6 -5.28 2.94 11.20
CA VAL A 6 -4.39 1.84 10.84
C VAL A 6 -5.00 1.10 9.63
N LEU A 7 -4.23 1.00 8.55
CA LEU A 7 -4.64 0.31 7.34
C LEU A 7 -4.26 -1.16 7.42
N ASP A 8 -5.19 -2.02 7.04
CA ASP A 8 -4.89 -3.41 6.69
C ASP A 8 -4.06 -3.48 5.39
N THR A 9 -3.37 -4.60 5.17
CA THR A 9 -2.41 -4.77 4.07
C THR A 9 -3.04 -4.61 2.69
N ASP A 10 -4.28 -5.07 2.48
CA ASP A 10 -4.96 -4.89 1.19
C ASP A 10 -5.24 -3.42 0.91
N VAL A 11 -5.75 -2.67 1.89
CA VAL A 11 -6.04 -1.24 1.75
C VAL A 11 -4.74 -0.43 1.60
N ALA A 12 -3.70 -0.75 2.39
CA ALA A 12 -2.39 -0.11 2.29
C ALA A 12 -1.78 -0.33 0.89
N SER A 13 -1.81 -1.56 0.39
CA SER A 13 -1.22 -1.90 -0.90
C SER A 13 -2.01 -1.31 -2.09
N LEU A 14 -3.34 -1.21 -2.00
CA LEU A 14 -4.16 -0.48 -2.97
C LEU A 14 -3.88 1.03 -2.92
N SER A 15 -3.70 1.59 -1.73
CA SER A 15 -3.34 3.00 -1.53
C SER A 15 -2.01 3.34 -2.22
N PHE A 16 -0.95 2.55 -1.98
CA PHE A 16 0.35 2.76 -2.62
C PHE A 16 0.33 2.60 -4.13
N ARG A 17 -0.60 1.81 -4.68
CA ARG A 17 -0.79 1.63 -6.12
C ARG A 17 -1.73 2.65 -6.75
N GLY A 18 -2.31 3.58 -5.97
CA GLY A 18 -3.31 4.52 -6.46
C GLY A 18 -4.60 3.84 -6.94
N ARG A 19 -4.95 2.67 -6.38
CA ARG A 19 -6.08 1.82 -6.80
C ARG A 19 -7.24 1.80 -5.79
N LEU A 20 -7.29 2.73 -4.84
CA LEU A 20 -8.43 2.86 -3.94
C LEU A 20 -9.66 3.38 -4.69
N THR A 21 -10.83 2.87 -4.33
CA THR A 21 -12.10 3.39 -4.84
C THR A 21 -12.30 4.82 -4.34
N SER A 22 -13.00 5.65 -5.12
CA SER A 22 -13.28 7.05 -4.75
C SER A 22 -13.92 7.19 -3.34
N PRO A 23 -14.90 6.35 -2.94
CA PRO A 23 -15.44 6.38 -1.58
C PRO A 23 -14.40 6.09 -0.49
N MET A 24 -13.48 5.14 -0.74
CA MET A 24 -12.43 4.80 0.23
C MET A 24 -11.41 5.93 0.36
N SER A 25 -11.02 6.54 -0.76
CA SER A 25 -10.15 7.72 -0.77
C SER A 25 -10.77 8.88 0.00
N ALA A 26 -12.07 9.13 -0.19
CA ALA A 26 -12.81 10.16 0.55
C ALA A 26 -12.87 9.86 2.06
N LEU A 27 -13.04 8.60 2.45
CA LEU A 27 -13.07 8.18 3.86
C LEU A 27 -11.72 8.39 4.56
N LEU A 28 -10.61 8.26 3.84
CA LEU A 28 -9.25 8.44 4.36
C LEU A 28 -8.77 9.89 4.30
N ALA A 29 -9.46 10.75 3.55
CA ALA A 29 -9.09 12.15 3.40
C ALA A 29 -9.07 12.88 4.76
N GLY A 30 -7.98 13.61 5.03
CA GLY A 30 -7.80 14.36 6.29
C GLY A 30 -7.41 13.52 7.51
N LYS A 31 -7.32 12.20 7.38
CA LYS A 31 -6.86 11.29 8.45
C LYS A 31 -5.38 10.99 8.29
N LEU A 32 -4.70 10.71 9.41
CA LEU A 32 -3.31 10.27 9.40
C LEU A 32 -3.29 8.74 9.25
N THR A 33 -2.92 8.27 8.06
CA THR A 33 -2.84 6.84 7.77
C THR A 33 -1.58 6.23 8.37
N CYS A 34 -1.76 5.12 9.08
CA CYS A 34 -0.71 4.34 9.73
C CYS A 34 -0.70 2.92 9.18
N VAL A 35 0.43 2.26 9.25
CA VAL A 35 0.57 0.82 8.97
C VAL A 35 1.30 0.16 10.13
N THR A 36 1.04 -1.12 10.34
CA THR A 36 1.78 -1.91 11.34
C THR A 36 3.08 -2.43 10.76
N PHE A 37 4.02 -2.83 11.63
CA PHE A 37 5.21 -3.58 11.21
C PHE A 37 4.85 -4.87 10.44
N VAL A 38 3.75 -5.54 10.79
CA VAL A 38 3.27 -6.74 10.09
C VAL A 38 2.90 -6.41 8.64
N THR A 39 2.17 -5.32 8.42
CA THR A 39 1.82 -4.82 7.09
C THR A 39 3.08 -4.56 6.25
N VAL A 40 4.13 -3.96 6.86
CA VAL A 40 5.43 -3.75 6.19
C VAL A 40 6.10 -5.08 5.82
N GLY A 41 6.10 -6.05 6.73
CA GLY A 41 6.68 -7.37 6.50
C GLY A 41 5.96 -8.13 5.36
N GLU A 42 4.63 -8.08 5.35
CA GLU A 42 3.83 -8.72 4.29
C GLU A 42 4.10 -8.09 2.92
N MET A 43 4.09 -6.75 2.82
CA MET A 43 4.40 -6.07 1.56
C MET A 43 5.83 -6.36 1.08
N THR A 44 6.80 -6.43 2.00
CA THR A 44 8.20 -6.77 1.67
C THR A 44 8.31 -8.19 1.13
N LYS A 45 7.69 -9.16 1.80
CA LYS A 45 7.63 -10.55 1.34
C LYS A 45 7.01 -10.67 -0.05
N TRP A 46 5.93 -9.92 -0.32
CA TRP A 46 5.31 -9.91 -1.65
C TRP A 46 6.21 -9.28 -2.71
N ALA A 47 6.96 -8.23 -2.37
CA ALA A 47 7.94 -7.62 -3.28
C ALA A 47 9.06 -8.60 -3.65
N GLU A 48 9.54 -9.40 -2.70
CA GLU A 48 10.52 -10.46 -2.95
C GLU A 48 9.95 -11.59 -3.81
N LEU A 49 8.77 -12.13 -3.43
CA LEU A 49 8.11 -13.22 -4.17
C LEU A 49 7.75 -12.84 -5.61
N ARG A 50 7.51 -11.56 -5.87
CA ARG A 50 7.17 -11.04 -7.21
C ARG A 50 8.39 -10.47 -7.94
N ASP A 51 9.58 -10.60 -7.37
CA ASP A 51 10.84 -10.08 -7.92
C ASP A 51 10.71 -8.61 -8.35
N TRP A 52 10.17 -7.76 -7.47
CA TRP A 52 10.04 -6.31 -7.66
C TRP A 52 11.37 -5.56 -7.50
N GLY A 53 12.50 -6.28 -7.57
CA GLY A 53 13.83 -5.75 -7.47
C GLY A 53 14.13 -4.69 -8.54
N PRO A 54 15.15 -3.82 -8.33
CA PRO A 54 15.45 -2.70 -9.21
C PRO A 54 15.63 -3.09 -10.69
N ARG A 55 16.17 -4.28 -10.95
CA ARG A 55 16.37 -4.83 -12.30
C ARG A 55 15.08 -5.17 -13.05
N ASN A 56 14.01 -5.51 -12.33
CA ASN A 56 12.74 -5.91 -12.93
C ASN A 56 11.74 -4.77 -13.10
N ARG A 57 11.91 -3.64 -12.38
CA ARG A 57 11.05 -2.44 -12.53
C ARG A 57 11.20 -1.73 -13.87
N GLN A 58 12.28 -1.97 -14.59
CA GLN A 58 12.53 -1.41 -15.93
C GLN A 58 12.02 -2.30 -17.06
N ARG A 59 11.53 -3.51 -16.76
CA ARG A 59 10.93 -4.37 -17.77
C ARG A 59 9.48 -3.90 -17.98
N PRO A 60 9.14 -3.36 -19.15
CA PRO A 60 7.74 -3.10 -19.48
C PRO A 60 7.00 -4.43 -19.40
N GLU A 61 5.87 -4.42 -18.72
CA GLU A 61 4.97 -5.58 -18.62
C GLU A 61 4.62 -6.04 -20.06
N LEU A 62 4.88 -7.32 -20.37
CA LEU A 62 4.34 -8.01 -21.56
C LEU A 62 2.86 -8.30 -21.34
#